data_AF-A0A1C7MVN7-F1
#
_entry.id   AF-A0A1C7MVN7-F1
#
_cell.length_a   1.000
_cell.length_b   1.000
_cell.length_c   1.000
_cell.angle_alpha   90.00
_cell.angle_beta   90.00
_cell.angle_gamma   90.00
#
_symmetry.space_group_name_H-M   'P 1'
#
loop_
_entity.id
_entity.type
_entity.pdbx_description
1 polymer ?
#
loop_
_entity_poly.entity_id
_entity_poly.type
_entity_poly.pdbx_seq_one_letter_code
_entity_poly.pdbx_strand_id
1 'polypeptide(L)' 'MGSSDLNLKKSWHPATFKNQERVWKEEQKRKEEDRKLDQLKKELAEERQLQDLQRMQEEAGT' A
#
# COMPACT_ATOMS: atom_id res chain seq x y z
N MET A 1 -36.87 15.39 20.74
CA MET A 1 -35.93 15.07 19.65
C MET A 1 -34.72 14.38 20.26
N GLY A 2 -34.71 13.05 20.30
CA GLY A 2 -33.68 12.33 21.04
C GLY A 2 -33.81 10.83 20.86
N SER A 3 -33.43 10.35 19.69
CA SER A 3 -33.10 8.94 19.50
C SER A 3 -31.74 8.90 18.81
N SER A 4 -30.66 8.96 19.61
CA SER A 4 -29.37 8.50 19.11
C SER A 4 -29.54 7.04 18.73
N ASP A 5 -29.20 6.71 17.49
CA ASP A 5 -29.28 5.35 16.97
C ASP A 5 -28.66 4.36 17.96
N LEU A 6 -29.48 3.45 18.49
CA LEU A 6 -29.07 2.46 19.50
C LEU A 6 -27.89 1.61 19.00
N ASN A 7 -27.76 1.46 17.68
CA ASN A 7 -26.69 0.73 17.05
C ASN A 7 -25.31 1.39 17.27
N LEU A 8 -25.24 2.72 17.40
CA LEU A 8 -23.99 3.43 17.68
C LEU A 8 -23.42 3.13 19.06
N LYS A 9 -24.22 2.55 19.97
CA LYS A 9 -23.75 2.07 21.29
C LYS A 9 -23.17 0.65 21.23
N LYS A 10 -23.31 -0.05 20.10
CA LYS A 10 -22.81 -1.42 19.93
C LYS A 10 -21.34 -1.38 19.52
N SER A 11 -20.51 -2.14 20.23
CA SER A 11 -19.06 -2.20 20.01
C SER A 11 -18.66 -2.69 18.60
N TRP A 12 -19.52 -3.48 17.96
CA TRP A 12 -19.29 -4.02 16.62
C TRP A 12 -19.73 -3.06 15.50
N HIS A 13 -20.46 -1.99 15.80
CA HIS A 13 -21.03 -1.15 14.74
C HIS A 13 -19.94 -0.40 13.97
N PRO A 14 -19.91 -0.49 12.63
CA PRO A 14 -18.80 -0.02 11.82
C PRO A 14 -18.64 1.50 11.88
N ALA A 15 -19.75 2.23 12.03
CA ALA A 15 -19.73 3.69 12.12
C ALA A 15 -19.30 4.21 13.50
N THR A 16 -18.95 3.36 14.47
CA THR A 16 -18.36 3.86 15.72
C THR A 16 -16.97 4.42 15.45
N PHE A 17 -16.60 5.52 16.12
CA PHE A 17 -15.31 6.17 15.92
C PHE A 17 -14.12 5.20 16.08
N LYS A 18 -14.18 4.32 17.10
CA LYS A 18 -13.16 3.28 17.33
C LYS A 18 -12.99 2.32 16.15
N ASN A 19 -14.09 1.92 15.52
CA ASN A 19 -14.04 0.99 14.39
C ASN A 19 -13.58 1.70 13.11
N GLN A 20 -14.01 2.94 12.88
CA GLN A 20 -13.50 3.77 11.80
C GLN A 20 -11.99 4.02 11.94
N GLU A 21 -11.51 4.33 13.15
CA GLU A 21 -10.08 4.50 13.43
C GLU A 21 -9.30 3.21 13.17
N ARG A 22 -9.85 2.05 13.54
CA ARG A 22 -9.24 0.75 13.25
C ARG A 22 -9.11 0.51 11.75
N VAL A 23 -10.18 0.75 11.00
CA VAL A 23 -10.17 0.62 9.53
C VAL A 23 -9.14 1.57 8.93
N TRP A 24 -9.14 2.84 9.33
CA TRP A 24 -8.20 3.83 8.84
C TRP A 24 -6.73 3.45 9.11
N LYS A 25 -6.41 2.93 10.30
CA LYS A 25 -5.06 2.46 10.62
C LYS A 25 -4.63 1.31 9.72
N GLU A 26 -5.50 0.34 9.45
CA GLU A 26 -5.20 -0.76 8.54
C GLU A 26 -5.06 -0.28 7.09
N GLU A 27 -5.88 0.67 6.64
CA GLU A 27 -5.74 1.30 5.33
C GLU A 27 -4.42 2.06 5.18
N GLN A 28 -3.97 2.78 6.22
CA GLN A 28 -2.67 3.45 6.20
C GLN A 28 -1.52 2.44 6.12
N LYS A 29 -1.55 1.37 6.91
CA LYS A 29 -0.54 0.29 6.84
C LYS A 29 -0.49 -0.33 5.44
N ARG A 30 -1.64 -0.68 4.86
CA ARG A 30 -1.72 -1.21 3.50
C ARG A 30 -1.13 -0.25 2.48
N LYS A 31 -1.43 1.04 2.60
CA LYS A 31 -0.88 2.07 1.71
C LYS A 31 0.65 2.20 1.84
N GLU A 32 1.20 2.03 3.04
CA GLU A 32 2.66 2.01 3.26
C GLU A 32 3.31 0.76 2.67
N GLU A 33 2.69 -0.40 2.84
CA GLU A 33 3.15 -1.66 2.24
C GLU A 33 3.15 -1.58 0.70
N ASP A 34 2.06 -1.09 0.11
CA ASP A 34 1.94 -0.93 -1.33
C ASP A 34 3.01 0.04 -1.88
N ARG A 35 3.28 1.15 -1.16
CA ARG A 35 4.38 2.08 -1.52
C ARG A 35 5.75 1.42 -1.48
N LYS A 36 6.04 0.60 -0.46
CA LYS A 36 7.32 -0.13 -0.36
C LYS A 36 7.46 -1.14 -1.50
N LEU A 37 6.39 -1.85 -1.84
CA LEU A 37 6.38 -2.79 -2.95
C LEU A 37 6.62 -2.08 -4.29
N ASP A 38 5.99 -0.93 -4.52
CA ASP A 38 6.17 -0.18 -5.76
C ASP A 38 7.58 0.40 -5.88
N GLN A 39 8.19 0.82 -4.76
CA GLN A 39 9.60 1.21 -4.74
C GLN A 39 10.51 0.03 -5.13
N LEU A 40 10.32 -1.15 -4.53
CA LEU A 40 11.11 -2.34 -4.85
C LEU A 40 10.94 -2.77 -6.32
N LYS A 41 9.72 -2.69 -6.87
CA LYS A 41 9.49 -2.97 -8.30
C LYS A 41 10.25 -1.99 -9.21
N LYS A 42 10.32 -0.70 -8.82
CA LYS A 42 11.06 0.31 -9.57
C LYS A 42 12.55 0.03 -9.55
N GLU A 43 13.10 -0.28 -8.39
CA GLU A 43 14.52 -0.66 -8.22
C GLU A 43 14.86 -1.89 -9.07
N LEU A 44 14.04 -2.94 -9.04
CA LEU A 44 14.24 -4.14 -9.86
C LEU A 44 14.16 -3.84 -11.37
N ALA A 45 13.24 -2.96 -11.78
CA ALA A 45 13.12 -2.55 -13.17
C ALA A 45 14.35 -1.76 -13.64
N GLU A 46 14.88 -0.87 -12.80
CA GLU A 46 16.11 -0.11 -13.08
C GLU A 46 17.32 -1.04 -13.18
N GLU A 47 17.48 -1.99 -12.24
CA GLU A 47 18.53 -3.01 -12.30
C GLU A 47 18.45 -3.83 -13.59
N ARG A 48 17.26 -4.25 -14.00
CA ARG A 48 17.04 -5.00 -15.24
C ARG A 48 17.40 -4.18 -16.47
N GLN A 49 17.01 -2.90 -16.52
CA GLN A 49 17.37 -2.01 -17.63
C GLN A 49 18.89 -1.85 -17.74
N LEU A 50 19.58 -1.74 -16.60
CA LEU A 50 21.03 -1.60 -16.56
C LEU A 50 21.73 -2.89 -17.01
N GLN A 51 21.24 -4.06 -16.58
CA GLN A 51 21.71 -5.36 -17.05
C GLN A 51 21.48 -5.55 -18.56
N ASP A 52 20.32 -5.15 -19.08
CA ASP A 52 20.01 -5.25 -20.50
C ASP A 52 20.92 -4.32 -21.33
N LEU A 53 21.22 -3.11 -20.84
CA LEU A 53 22.20 -2.22 -21.46
C LEU A 53 23.62 -2.79 -21.44
N GLN A 54 24.04 -3.40 -20.32
CA GLN A 54 25.33 -4.08 -20.23
C GLN A 54 25.43 -5.23 -21.22
N ARG A 55 24.40 -6.08 -21.33
CA ARG A 55 24.35 -7.15 -22.33
C ARG A 55 24.42 -6.60 -23.75
N MET A 56 23.69 -5.54 -24.07
CA MET A 56 23.78 -4.91 -25.38
C MET A 56 25.18 -4.37 -25.67
N GLN A 57 25.89 -3.82 -24.67
CA GLN A 57 27.27 -3.37 -24.83
C GLN A 57 28.24 -4.55 -25.03
N GLU A 58 28.06 -5.65 -24.29
CA GLU A 58 28.84 -6.89 -24.44
C GLU A 58 28.60 -7.54 -25.81
N GLU A 59 27.36 -7.59 -26.28
CA GLU A 59 26.99 -8.06 -27.62
C GLU A 59 27.49 -7.14 -28.74
N ALA A 60 27.69 -5.84 -28.45
CA ALA A 60 28.09 -4.84 -29.44
C ALA A 60 29.60 -4.64 -29.60
N GLY A 61 30.47 -5.29 -28.82
CA GLY A 61 31.92 -5.12 -29.01
C GLY A 61 32.74 -5.11 -27.71
N THR A 62 33.14 -6.23 -27.10
CA THR A 62 33.74 -7.43 -27.73
C THR A 62 33.09 -7.94 -29.00
#